data_AF-A0A956PIV8-F1
#
_entry.id   AF-A0A956PIV8-F1
#
_cell.length_a   1.000
_cell.length_b   1.000
_cell.length_c   1.000
_cell.angle_alpha   90.00
_cell.angle_beta   90.00
_cell.angle_gamma   90.00
#
_symmetry.space_group_name_H-M   'P 1'
#
loop_
_entity.id
_entity.type
_entity.pdbx_description
1 polymer ?
#
loop_
_entity_poly.entity_id
_entity_poly.type
_entity_poly.pdbx_seq_one_letter_code
_entity_poly.pdbx_strand_id
1 'polypeptide(L)'
;MESVIDLPWNPRSESRGIRTLELALQAQDNSGEKLELVIGDCAFGSGATRQKFQDAGIELSAKVAADPKGRLFPKSRFTLDLTNLIATCPAGKISSFVDYRSRAEYDQPVRRLRFSREDCSRCRHYDECLRTVDKKSRWGRTLELHPQEELIQQARLHQSSPEFREDIRLRQTAEQRLARFIHFGARQARYFGKRKTKFQMLMIAIVVNLKRLGTSSSFPRTLFVIQIVAVELWVTREKARRDTTPKKTTRVLSSPNHQRIARAA
;
A
#
# COMPACT_ATOMS: atom_id res chain seq x y z
N MET A 1 -6.50 25.51 2.11
CA MET A 1 -5.40 25.05 1.24
C MET A 1 -5.11 23.64 1.68
N GLU A 2 -5.60 22.66 0.94
CA GLU A 2 -5.46 21.24 1.29
C GLU A 2 -4.00 20.82 1.13
N SER A 3 -3.40 20.39 2.23
CA SER A 3 -2.03 19.88 2.33
C SER A 3 -1.96 18.45 1.79
N VAL A 4 -1.99 18.31 0.46
CA VAL A 4 -1.93 16.98 -0.19
C VAL A 4 -0.50 16.43 -0.16
N ILE A 5 -0.28 15.42 0.68
CA ILE A 5 1.00 14.70 0.79
C ILE A 5 0.93 13.37 0.04
N ASP A 6 1.73 13.25 -1.02
CA ASP A 6 1.93 12.00 -1.76
C ASP A 6 2.99 11.13 -1.07
N LEU A 7 2.66 9.87 -0.79
CA LEU A 7 3.57 8.95 -0.12
C LEU A 7 4.53 8.30 -1.11
N PRO A 8 5.86 8.36 -0.88
CA PRO A 8 6.84 7.82 -1.84
C PRO A 8 6.79 6.28 -1.94
N TRP A 9 7.01 5.80 -3.16
CA TRP A 9 7.10 4.40 -3.62
C TRP A 9 7.67 3.38 -2.60
N ASN A 10 7.05 2.18 -2.51
CA ASN A 10 7.44 1.09 -1.60
C ASN A 10 7.60 -0.28 -2.28
N PRO A 11 8.72 -1.01 -2.08
CA PRO A 11 8.89 -2.36 -2.61
C PRO A 11 8.14 -3.43 -1.78
N ARG A 12 7.71 -4.46 -2.51
CA ARG A 12 6.92 -5.64 -2.13
C ARG A 12 7.36 -6.35 -0.82
N SER A 13 6.68 -6.13 0.31
CA SER A 13 6.50 -7.15 1.37
C SER A 13 5.32 -6.82 2.31
N GLU A 14 4.85 -7.82 3.05
CA GLU A 14 3.60 -7.90 3.84
C GLU A 14 3.40 -6.85 4.95
N SER A 15 4.44 -6.16 5.44
CA SER A 15 4.37 -5.24 6.58
C SER A 15 3.81 -3.84 6.24
N ARG A 16 2.86 -3.79 5.29
CA ARG A 16 2.44 -2.59 4.51
C ARG A 16 1.53 -1.58 5.24
N GLY A 17 0.68 -1.99 6.17
CA GLY A 17 -0.28 -1.06 6.80
C GLY A 17 0.30 -0.23 7.96
N ILE A 18 1.25 -0.78 8.73
CA ILE A 18 1.82 -0.13 9.92
C ILE A 18 2.66 1.10 9.55
N ARG A 19 3.39 1.01 8.44
CA ARG A 19 4.37 2.05 8.06
C ARG A 19 3.77 3.22 7.28
N THR A 20 2.53 3.11 6.82
CA THR A 20 1.92 4.12 5.93
C THR A 20 1.45 5.33 6.73
N LEU A 21 0.76 5.10 7.84
CA LEU A 21 0.35 6.17 8.75
C LEU A 21 1.56 6.87 9.39
N GLU A 22 2.59 6.11 9.78
CA GLU A 22 3.85 6.66 10.31
C GLU A 22 4.50 7.63 9.32
N LEU A 23 4.54 7.27 8.02
CA LEU A 23 5.08 8.15 6.98
C LEU A 23 4.23 9.42 6.79
N ALA A 24 2.91 9.32 6.90
CA ALA A 24 2.01 10.47 6.83
C ALA A 24 2.24 11.41 8.02
N LEU A 25 2.20 10.89 9.25
CA LEU A 25 2.44 11.67 10.47
C LEU A 25 3.81 12.33 10.47
N GLN A 26 4.85 11.62 10.05
CA GLN A 26 6.18 12.20 9.91
C GLN A 26 6.22 13.36 8.90
N ALA A 27 5.43 13.29 7.83
CA ALA A 27 5.33 14.37 6.85
C ALA A 27 4.55 15.58 7.39
N GLN A 28 3.54 15.35 8.22
CA GLN A 28 2.88 16.40 9.01
C GLN A 28 3.87 17.08 9.96
N ASP A 29 4.63 16.33 10.75
CA ASP A 29 5.62 16.88 11.69
C ASP A 29 6.67 17.73 10.98
N ASN A 30 7.11 17.28 9.80
CA ASN A 30 8.14 17.99 9.03
C ASN A 30 7.61 19.23 8.31
N SER A 31 6.32 19.27 7.98
CA SER A 31 5.69 20.43 7.34
C SER A 31 5.19 21.46 8.35
N GLY A 32 4.90 21.02 9.58
CA GLY A 32 4.20 21.83 10.57
C GLY A 32 2.72 22.05 10.24
N GLU A 33 2.20 21.38 9.21
CA GLU A 33 0.81 21.50 8.75
C GLU A 33 0.01 20.28 9.15
N LYS A 34 -1.25 20.49 9.55
CA LYS A 34 -2.17 19.39 9.84
C LYS A 34 -2.51 18.66 8.53
N LEU A 35 -2.46 17.34 8.57
CA LEU A 35 -2.90 16.49 7.47
C LEU A 35 -4.41 16.24 7.55
N GLU A 36 -5.10 16.56 6.46
CA GLU A 36 -6.52 16.27 6.30
C GLU A 36 -6.75 15.11 5.32
N LEU A 37 -5.97 15.06 4.23
CA LEU A 37 -6.10 14.08 3.16
C LEU A 37 -4.74 13.52 2.75
N VAL A 38 -4.67 12.19 2.63
CA VAL A 38 -3.52 11.47 2.06
C VAL A 38 -3.94 10.74 0.80
N ILE A 39 -3.18 10.97 -0.28
CA ILE A 39 -3.42 10.31 -1.57
C ILE A 39 -2.36 9.21 -1.77
N GLY A 40 -2.84 7.98 -1.95
CA GLY A 40 -2.01 6.78 -1.99
C GLY A 40 -2.23 5.91 -3.22
N ASP A 41 -1.25 5.06 -3.52
CA ASP A 41 -1.39 4.04 -4.55
C ASP A 41 -2.22 2.86 -4.06
N CYS A 42 -2.49 1.92 -4.97
CA CYS A 42 -3.24 0.71 -4.64
C CYS A 42 -2.57 -0.14 -3.54
N ALA A 43 -1.24 -0.04 -3.36
CA ALA A 43 -0.53 -0.79 -2.33
C ALA A 43 -0.79 -0.24 -0.92
N PHE A 44 -1.22 1.02 -0.81
CA PHE A 44 -1.62 1.65 0.46
C PHE A 44 -3.12 1.52 0.75
N GLY A 45 -3.93 1.07 -0.20
CA GLY A 45 -5.40 1.03 -0.10
C GLY A 45 -6.01 -0.17 0.63
N SER A 46 -5.25 -0.92 1.46
CA SER A 46 -5.78 -2.10 2.16
C SER A 46 -6.77 -1.74 3.27
N GLY A 47 -7.69 -2.65 3.62
CA GLY A 47 -8.69 -2.42 4.66
C GLY A 47 -8.08 -2.06 6.02
N ALA A 48 -7.00 -2.75 6.43
CA ALA A 48 -6.28 -2.44 7.67
C ALA A 48 -5.59 -1.08 7.64
N THR A 49 -5.11 -0.61 6.48
CA THR A 49 -4.52 0.73 6.36
C THR A 49 -5.61 1.79 6.48
N ARG A 50 -6.74 1.60 5.78
CA ARG A 50 -7.89 2.50 5.87
C ARG A 50 -8.42 2.65 7.29
N GLN A 51 -8.52 1.55 8.02
CA GLN A 51 -8.93 1.59 9.43
C GLN A 51 -8.01 2.51 10.25
N LYS A 52 -6.69 2.34 10.12
CA LYS A 52 -5.73 3.18 10.86
C LYS A 52 -5.81 4.66 10.51
N PHE A 53 -6.04 4.99 9.25
CA PHE A 53 -6.23 6.38 8.83
C PHE A 53 -7.53 6.96 9.37
N GLN A 54 -8.62 6.18 9.35
CA GLN A 54 -9.89 6.56 9.97
C GLN A 54 -9.75 6.76 11.49
N ASP A 55 -9.06 5.85 12.19
CA ASP A 55 -8.80 5.94 13.63
C ASP A 55 -7.95 7.18 13.98
N ALA A 56 -7.07 7.61 13.06
CA ALA A 56 -6.27 8.84 13.18
C ALA A 56 -7.02 10.12 12.75
N GLY A 57 -8.24 10.01 12.24
CA GLY A 57 -9.02 11.14 11.73
C GLY A 57 -8.46 11.78 10.46
N ILE A 58 -7.69 11.01 9.66
CA ILE A 58 -7.08 11.47 8.40
C ILE A 58 -7.75 10.73 7.24
N GLU A 59 -8.19 11.46 6.22
CA GLU A 59 -8.80 10.84 5.05
C GLU A 59 -7.75 10.15 4.16
N LEU A 60 -8.06 8.95 3.65
CA LEU A 60 -7.18 8.19 2.75
C LEU A 60 -7.86 7.93 1.39
N SER A 61 -7.45 8.71 0.40
CA SER A 61 -7.81 8.48 -1.00
C SER A 61 -6.78 7.58 -1.66
N ALA A 62 -7.11 6.30 -1.78
CA ALA A 62 -6.27 5.30 -2.42
C ALA A 62 -7.10 4.40 -3.32
N LYS A 63 -6.49 3.91 -4.40
CA LYS A 63 -7.17 2.98 -5.30
C LYS A 63 -7.43 1.64 -4.59
N VAL A 64 -8.64 1.12 -4.71
CA VAL A 64 -8.96 -0.24 -4.28
C VAL A 64 -8.48 -1.23 -5.33
N ALA A 65 -7.95 -2.38 -4.90
CA ALA A 65 -7.52 -3.44 -5.81
C ALA A 65 -8.66 -3.81 -6.77
N ALA A 66 -8.32 -3.82 -8.06
CA ALA A 66 -9.26 -4.20 -9.10
C ALA A 66 -9.69 -5.66 -8.89
N ASP A 67 -10.89 -5.97 -9.35
CA ASP A 67 -11.39 -7.34 -9.28
C ASP A 67 -10.51 -8.30 -10.10
N PRO A 68 -10.40 -9.57 -9.67
CA PRO A 68 -9.65 -10.56 -10.42
C PRO A 68 -10.15 -10.64 -11.85
N LYS A 69 -9.22 -10.57 -12.82
CA LYS A 69 -9.56 -10.78 -14.23
C LYS A 69 -9.84 -12.26 -14.45
N GLY A 70 -10.98 -12.60 -15.04
CA GLY A 70 -11.35 -13.97 -15.35
C GLY A 70 -12.81 -14.13 -15.71
N ARG A 71 -13.19 -15.36 -16.08
CA ARG A 71 -14.60 -15.72 -16.36
C ARG A 71 -15.47 -15.78 -15.10
N LEU A 72 -14.83 -15.94 -13.93
CA LEU A 72 -15.54 -16.09 -12.67
C LEU A 72 -16.09 -14.77 -12.16
N PHE A 73 -17.33 -14.77 -11.69
CA PHE A 73 -17.93 -13.58 -11.09
C PHE A 73 -17.12 -13.12 -9.87
N PRO A 74 -16.65 -11.86 -9.87
CA PRO A 74 -15.96 -11.28 -8.72
C PRO A 74 -16.95 -10.97 -7.59
N LYS A 75 -16.42 -10.76 -6.39
CA LYS A 75 -17.22 -10.40 -5.20
C LYS A 75 -18.01 -9.10 -5.43
N SER A 76 -17.47 -8.16 -6.19
CA SER A 76 -18.10 -6.88 -6.53
C SER A 76 -19.42 -7.01 -7.31
N ARG A 77 -19.69 -8.16 -7.93
CA ARG A 77 -20.96 -8.41 -8.62
C ARG A 77 -22.09 -8.80 -7.66
N PHE A 78 -21.78 -9.05 -6.39
CA PHE A 78 -22.75 -9.42 -5.36
C PHE A 78 -23.07 -8.19 -4.51
N THR A 79 -24.34 -7.97 -4.24
CA THR A 79 -24.78 -6.92 -3.32
C THR A 79 -24.65 -7.46 -1.90
N LEU A 80 -23.91 -6.76 -1.05
CA LEU A 80 -23.60 -7.19 0.31
C LEU A 80 -24.30 -6.26 1.30
N ASP A 81 -25.19 -6.81 2.11
CA ASP A 81 -25.73 -6.17 3.31
C ASP A 81 -24.88 -6.62 4.51
N LEU A 82 -24.02 -5.71 4.98
CA LEU A 82 -23.10 -5.98 6.09
C LEU A 82 -23.80 -5.93 7.46
N THR A 83 -24.96 -5.28 7.56
CA THR A 83 -25.73 -5.16 8.80
C THR A 83 -26.45 -6.47 9.11
N ASN A 84 -27.15 -7.02 8.11
CA ASN A 84 -27.86 -8.29 8.26
C ASN A 84 -26.99 -9.52 7.95
N LEU A 85 -25.75 -9.31 7.50
CA LEU A 85 -24.83 -10.37 7.02
C LEU A 85 -25.45 -11.20 5.90
N ILE A 86 -25.99 -10.50 4.90
CA ILE A 86 -26.68 -11.10 3.77
C ILE A 86 -25.98 -10.71 2.47
N ALA A 87 -25.80 -11.68 1.56
CA ALA A 87 -25.36 -11.42 0.20
C ALA A 87 -26.45 -11.77 -0.81
N THR A 88 -26.69 -10.86 -1.75
CA THR A 88 -27.58 -11.10 -2.90
C THR A 88 -26.75 -11.29 -4.15
N CYS A 89 -26.98 -12.39 -4.86
CA CYS A 89 -26.26 -12.71 -6.08
C CYS A 89 -26.87 -12.01 -7.31
N PRO A 90 -26.14 -11.92 -8.44
CA PRO A 90 -26.66 -11.36 -9.70
C PRO A 90 -27.92 -12.05 -10.26
N ALA A 91 -28.24 -13.25 -9.78
CA ALA A 91 -29.44 -13.99 -10.13
C ALA A 91 -30.60 -13.78 -9.13
N GLY A 92 -30.46 -12.85 -8.18
CA GLY A 92 -31.49 -12.50 -7.19
C GLY A 92 -31.61 -13.46 -6.01
N LYS A 93 -30.76 -14.47 -5.90
CA LYS A 93 -30.75 -15.39 -4.74
C LYS A 93 -29.98 -14.80 -3.57
N ILE A 94 -30.39 -15.16 -2.37
CA ILE A 94 -29.85 -14.66 -1.10
C ILE A 94 -28.97 -15.73 -0.45
N SER A 95 -27.93 -15.33 0.28
CA SER A 95 -27.12 -16.26 1.08
C SER A 95 -27.95 -16.94 2.15
N SER A 96 -27.75 -18.25 2.32
CA SER A 96 -28.55 -19.09 3.23
C SER A 96 -27.88 -19.32 4.58
N PHE A 97 -26.56 -19.13 4.67
CA PHE A 97 -25.80 -19.46 5.88
C PHE A 97 -24.59 -18.56 6.06
N VAL A 98 -24.27 -18.25 7.32
CA VAL A 98 -23.10 -17.46 7.72
C VAL A 98 -22.23 -18.31 8.62
N ASP A 99 -20.93 -18.38 8.32
CA ASP A 99 -19.94 -18.95 9.21
C ASP A 99 -18.70 -18.08 9.37
N TYR A 100 -17.93 -18.38 10.40
CA TYR A 100 -16.72 -17.64 10.75
C TYR A 100 -15.50 -18.50 10.50
N ARG A 101 -14.41 -17.89 10.05
CA ARG A 101 -13.13 -18.56 9.85
C ARG A 101 -12.00 -17.70 10.37
N SER A 102 -11.15 -18.25 11.23
CA SER A 102 -9.90 -17.59 11.59
C SER A 102 -8.91 -17.63 10.43
N ARG A 103 -8.27 -16.49 10.16
CA ARG A 103 -7.19 -16.32 9.18
C ARG A 103 -5.99 -15.79 9.94
N ALA A 104 -4.81 -16.38 9.74
CA ALA A 104 -3.59 -15.91 10.40
C ALA A 104 -3.23 -14.45 10.03
N GLU A 105 -3.77 -13.94 8.92
CA GLU A 105 -3.56 -12.57 8.44
C GLU A 105 -4.35 -11.51 9.23
N TYR A 106 -5.41 -11.91 9.94
CA TYR A 106 -6.33 -11.00 10.59
C TYR A 106 -6.50 -11.34 12.07
N ASP A 107 -6.52 -10.33 12.92
CA ASP A 107 -6.77 -10.50 14.36
C ASP A 107 -8.21 -10.92 14.67
N GLN A 108 -9.13 -10.63 13.74
CA GLN A 108 -10.54 -11.00 13.84
C GLN A 108 -10.91 -12.08 12.82
N PRO A 109 -11.84 -13.00 13.17
CA PRO A 109 -12.30 -14.01 12.23
C PRO A 109 -13.02 -13.37 11.04
N VAL A 110 -12.76 -13.90 9.85
CA VAL A 110 -13.48 -13.48 8.65
C VAL A 110 -14.86 -14.10 8.60
N ARG A 111 -15.82 -13.31 8.12
CA ARG A 111 -17.21 -13.73 7.91
C ARG A 111 -17.32 -14.37 6.52
N ARG A 112 -18.01 -15.50 6.43
CA ARG A 112 -18.25 -16.22 5.18
C ARG A 112 -19.75 -16.36 4.95
N LEU A 113 -20.20 -15.85 3.83
CA LEU A 113 -21.58 -15.95 3.37
C LEU A 113 -21.68 -17.09 2.35
N ARG A 114 -22.51 -18.08 2.64
CA ARG A 114 -22.68 -19.28 1.82
C ARG A 114 -24.05 -19.29 1.17
N PHE A 115 -24.07 -19.61 -0.11
CA PHE A 115 -25.30 -19.83 -0.87
C PHE A 115 -25.70 -21.31 -0.84
N SER A 116 -27.00 -21.58 -0.96
CA SER A 116 -27.51 -22.95 -1.09
C SER A 116 -26.94 -23.62 -2.34
N ARG A 117 -26.58 -24.90 -2.21
CA ARG A 117 -26.10 -25.71 -3.33
C ARG A 117 -27.22 -25.93 -4.36
N GLU A 118 -28.45 -26.09 -3.90
CA GLU A 118 -29.61 -26.37 -4.75
C GLU A 118 -29.96 -25.17 -5.63
N ASP A 119 -29.93 -23.96 -5.07
CA ASP A 119 -30.11 -22.73 -5.83
C ASP A 119 -28.98 -22.51 -6.82
N CYS A 120 -27.75 -22.79 -6.41
CA CYS A 120 -26.58 -22.60 -7.27
C CYS A 120 -26.54 -23.62 -8.42
N SER A 121 -26.89 -24.89 -8.19
CA SER A 121 -26.81 -25.96 -9.20
C SER A 121 -27.79 -25.79 -10.35
N ARG A 122 -28.94 -25.14 -10.10
CA ARG A 122 -29.96 -24.83 -11.11
C ARG A 122 -29.78 -23.43 -11.74
N CYS A 123 -28.76 -22.68 -11.34
CA CYS A 123 -28.54 -21.32 -11.81
C CYS A 123 -27.94 -21.31 -13.23
N ARG A 124 -28.49 -20.46 -14.11
CA ARG A 124 -27.94 -20.24 -15.47
C ARG A 124 -26.47 -19.83 -15.49
N HIS A 125 -26.00 -19.23 -14.40
CA HIS A 125 -24.63 -18.72 -14.27
C HIS A 125 -23.70 -19.74 -13.59
N TYR A 126 -24.04 -21.03 -13.56
CA TYR A 126 -23.29 -22.06 -12.83
C TYR A 126 -21.78 -22.06 -13.13
N ASP A 127 -21.42 -22.09 -14.41
CA ASP A 127 -20.02 -22.16 -14.85
C ASP A 127 -19.24 -20.84 -14.72
N GLU A 128 -19.94 -19.71 -14.79
CA GLU A 128 -19.36 -18.38 -14.61
C GLU A 128 -19.31 -17.93 -13.15
N CYS A 129 -20.09 -18.57 -12.26
CA CYS A 129 -20.17 -18.16 -10.85
C CYS A 129 -19.37 -19.08 -9.93
N LEU A 130 -19.42 -20.40 -10.13
CA LEU A 130 -18.82 -21.36 -9.19
C LEU A 130 -17.38 -21.72 -9.54
N ARG A 131 -16.48 -21.61 -8.55
CA ARG A 131 -15.12 -22.16 -8.67
C ARG A 131 -15.17 -23.68 -8.63
N THR A 132 -14.12 -24.34 -9.12
CA THR A 132 -13.97 -25.81 -9.03
C THR A 132 -14.15 -26.35 -7.60
N VAL A 133 -13.69 -25.58 -6.60
CA VAL A 133 -13.87 -25.92 -5.18
C VAL A 133 -15.32 -25.80 -4.73
N ASP A 134 -16.03 -24.75 -5.19
CA ASP A 134 -17.43 -24.54 -4.85
C ASP A 134 -18.32 -25.65 -5.47
N LYS A 135 -18.02 -26.08 -6.71
CA LYS A 135 -18.75 -27.16 -7.40
C LYS A 135 -18.72 -28.51 -6.66
N LYS A 136 -17.64 -28.78 -5.92
CA LYS A 136 -17.45 -30.01 -5.13
C LYS A 136 -17.91 -29.87 -3.67
N SER A 137 -18.30 -28.67 -3.25
CA SER A 137 -18.67 -28.39 -1.86
C SER A 137 -20.10 -28.84 -1.56
N ARG A 138 -20.40 -29.05 -0.27
CA ARG A 138 -21.79 -29.22 0.20
C ARG A 138 -22.62 -27.93 0.06
N TRP A 139 -21.95 -26.80 -0.14
CA TRP A 139 -22.53 -25.48 -0.32
C TRP A 139 -22.37 -25.00 -1.77
N GLY A 140 -23.11 -23.98 -2.16
CA GLY A 140 -22.91 -23.28 -3.42
C GLY A 140 -21.75 -22.30 -3.36
N ARG A 141 -21.92 -21.14 -4.02
CA ARG A 141 -20.94 -20.05 -3.97
C ARG A 141 -20.67 -19.65 -2.52
N THR A 142 -19.40 -19.46 -2.16
CA THR A 142 -19.01 -18.94 -0.84
C THR A 142 -18.28 -17.62 -1.01
N LEU A 143 -18.81 -16.56 -0.39
CA LEU A 143 -18.18 -15.24 -0.33
C LEU A 143 -17.51 -15.06 1.02
N GLU A 144 -16.25 -14.65 1.02
CA GLU A 144 -15.51 -14.29 2.23
C GLU A 144 -15.46 -12.76 2.31
N LEU A 145 -15.92 -12.23 3.43
CA LEU A 145 -15.92 -10.81 3.75
C LEU A 145 -14.64 -10.47 4.51
N HIS A 146 -13.97 -9.41 4.07
CA HIS A 146 -12.84 -8.86 4.80
C HIS A 146 -13.33 -8.30 6.14
N PRO A 147 -12.52 -8.28 7.22
CA PRO A 147 -12.96 -7.71 8.49
C PRO A 147 -13.41 -6.25 8.35
N GLN A 148 -12.67 -5.46 7.57
CA GLN A 148 -12.99 -4.08 7.18
C GLN A 148 -13.67 -3.98 5.80
N GLU A 149 -14.66 -4.84 5.49
CA GLU A 149 -15.35 -4.81 4.18
C GLU A 149 -16.06 -3.49 3.92
N GLU A 150 -16.63 -2.87 4.96
CA GLU A 150 -17.34 -1.60 4.87
C GLU A 150 -16.46 -0.47 4.33
N LEU A 151 -15.26 -0.30 4.90
CA LEU A 151 -14.27 0.67 4.42
C LEU A 151 -13.84 0.42 2.98
N ILE A 152 -13.78 -0.85 2.57
CA ILE A 152 -13.44 -1.22 1.19
C ILE A 152 -14.59 -0.86 0.24
N GLN A 153 -15.85 -1.06 0.64
CA GLN A 153 -17.02 -0.68 -0.16
C GLN A 153 -17.13 0.84 -0.29
N GLN A 154 -17.01 1.58 0.81
CA GLN A 154 -16.98 3.05 0.80
C GLN A 154 -15.88 3.58 -0.12
N ALA A 155 -14.67 3.00 -0.04
CA ALA A 155 -13.57 3.37 -0.92
C ALA A 155 -13.84 3.07 -2.40
N ARG A 156 -14.57 1.99 -2.73
CA ARG A 156 -14.97 1.70 -4.12
C ARG A 156 -16.01 2.70 -4.64
N LEU A 157 -16.93 3.13 -3.79
CA LEU A 157 -17.91 4.18 -4.11
C LEU A 157 -17.19 5.51 -4.36
N HIS A 158 -16.29 5.92 -3.46
CA HIS A 158 -15.45 7.10 -3.63
C HIS A 158 -14.62 7.02 -4.92
N GLN A 159 -14.01 5.87 -5.21
CA GLN A 159 -13.22 5.68 -6.44
C GLN A 159 -14.03 5.91 -7.74
N SER A 160 -15.35 5.73 -7.71
CA SER A 160 -16.23 5.99 -8.86
C SER A 160 -16.65 7.45 -9.01
N SER A 161 -16.39 8.27 -7.99
CA SER A 161 -16.81 9.66 -7.91
C SER A 161 -15.88 10.58 -8.72
N PRO A 162 -16.34 11.80 -9.08
CA PRO A 162 -15.50 12.79 -9.75
C PRO A 162 -14.39 13.34 -8.84
N GLU A 163 -14.59 13.43 -7.53
CA GLU A 163 -13.60 13.91 -6.55
C GLU A 163 -12.33 13.05 -6.59
N PHE A 164 -12.49 11.72 -6.66
CA PHE A 164 -11.35 10.81 -6.81
C PHE A 164 -10.55 11.06 -8.10
N ARG A 165 -11.17 11.60 -9.16
CA ARG A 165 -10.43 11.95 -10.39
C ARG A 165 -9.52 13.15 -10.15
N GLU A 166 -9.95 14.13 -9.34
CA GLU A 166 -9.11 15.26 -8.95
C GLU A 166 -7.95 14.79 -8.07
N ASP A 167 -8.21 13.90 -7.11
CA ASP A 167 -7.16 13.31 -6.27
C ASP A 167 -6.04 12.65 -7.12
N ILE A 168 -6.44 11.90 -8.13
CA ILE A 168 -5.49 11.25 -9.04
C ILE A 168 -4.72 12.27 -9.88
N ARG A 169 -5.33 13.39 -10.29
CA ARG A 169 -4.61 14.48 -10.99
C ARG A 169 -3.59 15.17 -10.07
N LEU A 170 -3.96 15.41 -8.81
CA LEU A 170 -3.04 15.98 -7.82
C LEU A 170 -1.82 15.06 -7.63
N ARG A 171 -2.07 13.75 -7.51
CA ARG A 171 -1.02 12.73 -7.45
C ARG A 171 -0.11 12.72 -8.68
N GLN A 172 -0.64 12.88 -9.90
CA GLN A 172 0.20 12.94 -11.11
C GLN A 172 1.28 14.02 -11.02
N THR A 173 0.98 15.15 -10.37
CA THR A 173 1.97 16.21 -10.13
C THR A 173 3.14 15.71 -9.27
N ALA A 174 2.86 14.91 -8.25
CA ALA A 174 3.90 14.35 -7.39
C ALA A 174 4.68 13.22 -8.10
N GLU A 175 4.02 12.37 -8.88
CA GLU A 175 4.68 11.34 -9.69
C GLU A 175 5.64 11.94 -10.73
N GLN A 176 5.25 13.05 -11.38
CA GLN A 176 6.13 13.79 -12.29
C GLN A 176 7.38 14.32 -11.59
N ARG A 177 7.25 14.78 -10.33
CA ARG A 177 8.41 15.21 -9.53
C ARG A 177 9.31 14.03 -9.21
N LEU A 178 8.75 12.90 -8.76
CA LEU A 178 9.53 11.68 -8.54
C LEU A 178 10.25 11.22 -9.81
N ALA A 179 9.59 11.27 -10.97
CA ALA A 179 10.19 10.92 -12.25
C ALA A 179 11.41 11.80 -12.57
N ARG A 180 11.32 13.10 -12.27
CA ARG A 180 12.44 14.04 -12.43
C ARG A 180 13.60 13.70 -11.47
N PHE A 181 13.32 13.35 -10.22
CA PHE A 181 14.34 12.84 -9.30
C PHE A 181 15.03 11.58 -9.84
N ILE A 182 14.26 10.64 -10.37
CA ILE A 182 14.80 9.40 -10.97
C ILE A 182 15.69 9.73 -12.17
N HIS A 183 15.28 10.68 -13.02
CA HIS A 183 16.06 11.15 -14.16
C HIS A 183 17.44 11.71 -13.75
N PHE A 184 17.53 12.39 -12.61
CA PHE A 184 18.82 12.85 -12.05
C PHE A 184 19.58 11.79 -11.23
N GLY A 185 19.18 10.52 -11.32
CA GLY A 185 19.93 9.42 -10.73
C GLY A 185 19.58 9.10 -9.28
N ALA A 186 18.38 9.49 -8.79
CA ALA A 186 17.96 9.15 -7.41
C ALA A 186 17.90 7.64 -7.13
N ARG A 187 17.83 6.79 -8.17
CA ARG A 187 17.90 5.31 -8.07
C ARG A 187 19.30 4.73 -8.24
N GLN A 188 20.30 5.57 -8.52
CA GLN A 188 21.67 5.16 -8.77
C GLN A 188 22.56 5.77 -7.68
N ALA A 189 22.83 4.99 -6.63
CA ALA A 189 23.74 5.43 -5.58
C ALA A 189 25.18 5.45 -6.12
N ARG A 190 25.76 6.64 -6.30
CA ARG A 190 27.17 6.80 -6.70
C ARG A 190 28.12 6.43 -5.57
N TYR A 191 27.68 6.61 -4.34
CA TYR A 191 28.48 6.40 -3.14
C TYR A 191 27.93 5.27 -2.28
N PHE A 192 28.85 4.53 -1.64
CA PHE A 192 28.52 3.59 -0.59
C PHE A 192 28.35 4.31 0.76
N GLY A 193 27.26 4.02 1.46
CA GLY A 193 27.01 4.49 2.82
C GLY A 193 26.07 5.70 2.92
N LYS A 194 25.21 5.67 3.94
CA LYS A 194 24.05 6.58 4.10
C LYS A 194 24.38 8.05 4.12
N ARG A 195 25.50 8.46 4.73
CA ARG A 195 25.90 9.87 4.78
C ARG A 195 26.13 10.43 3.38
N LYS A 196 26.89 9.70 2.55
CA LYS A 196 27.21 10.12 1.18
C LYS A 196 26.01 9.99 0.26
N THR A 197 25.17 8.96 0.44
CA THR A 197 23.93 8.82 -0.34
C THR A 197 22.89 9.88 0.04
N LYS A 198 22.77 10.27 1.32
CA LYS A 198 21.95 11.42 1.77
C LYS A 198 22.40 12.70 1.07
N PHE A 199 23.71 12.96 1.07
CA PHE A 199 24.26 14.12 0.39
C PHE A 199 23.91 14.12 -1.11
N GLN A 200 24.08 12.99 -1.80
CA GLN A 200 23.67 12.87 -3.20
C GLN A 200 22.17 13.18 -3.40
N MET A 201 21.29 12.63 -2.56
CA MET A 201 19.85 12.87 -2.64
C MET A 201 19.48 14.34 -2.40
N LEU A 202 20.15 15.01 -1.45
CA LEU A 202 19.98 16.45 -1.19
C LEU A 202 20.42 17.28 -2.40
N MET A 203 21.56 16.94 -3.02
CA MET A 203 22.03 17.63 -4.22
C MET A 203 21.06 17.46 -5.40
N ILE A 204 20.51 16.26 -5.59
CA ILE A 204 19.47 16.02 -6.59
C ILE A 204 18.24 16.88 -6.30
N ALA A 205 17.78 16.92 -5.04
CA ALA A 205 16.63 17.75 -4.65
C ALA A 205 16.86 19.24 -4.96
N ILE A 206 18.04 19.76 -4.64
CA ILE A 206 18.43 21.14 -4.95
C ILE A 206 18.35 21.39 -6.46
N VAL A 207 18.96 20.53 -7.28
CA VAL A 207 18.96 20.67 -8.75
C VAL A 207 17.54 20.62 -9.32
N VAL A 208 16.70 19.69 -8.85
CA VAL A 208 15.30 19.58 -9.27
C VAL A 208 14.52 20.86 -8.94
N ASN A 209 14.72 21.41 -7.74
CA ASN A 209 14.03 22.62 -7.27
C ASN A 209 14.50 23.86 -8.03
N LEU A 210 15.80 23.99 -8.27
CA LEU A 210 16.38 25.09 -9.05
C LEU A 210 15.91 25.07 -10.52
N LYS A 211 15.88 23.90 -11.17
CA LYS A 211 15.32 23.80 -12.55
C LYS A 211 13.85 24.18 -12.61
N ARG A 212 13.09 23.93 -11.54
CA ARG A 212 11.68 24.35 -11.44
C ARG A 212 11.56 25.87 -11.29
N LEU A 213 12.38 26.48 -10.43
CA LEU A 213 12.44 27.94 -10.29
C LEU A 213 12.76 28.63 -11.62
N GLY A 214 13.69 28.08 -12.40
CA GLY A 214 14.04 28.62 -13.71
C GLY A 214 12.98 28.44 -14.81
N THR A 215 11.90 27.68 -14.57
CA THR A 215 10.87 27.36 -15.57
C THR A 215 9.46 27.84 -15.19
N SER A 216 9.25 28.46 -14.02
CA SER A 216 7.91 28.90 -13.58
C SER A 216 7.96 30.28 -12.90
N SER A 217 7.19 31.24 -13.39
CA SER A 217 7.11 32.62 -12.89
C SER A 217 6.12 32.83 -11.72
N SER A 218 5.46 31.78 -11.21
CA SER A 218 4.51 31.88 -10.10
C SER A 218 4.61 30.69 -9.13
N PHE A 219 4.56 30.98 -7.82
CA PHE A 219 4.98 30.07 -6.74
C PHE A 219 3.86 29.82 -5.72
N PRO A 220 3.51 28.57 -5.40
CA PRO A 220 2.94 28.19 -4.10
C PRO A 220 4.05 27.71 -3.15
N ARG A 221 4.21 28.41 -2.01
CA ARG A 221 5.27 28.19 -1.00
C ARG A 221 5.26 26.79 -0.35
N THR A 222 4.13 26.10 -0.34
CA THR A 222 3.91 24.78 0.31
C THR A 222 4.71 23.64 -0.32
N LEU A 223 5.12 23.76 -1.60
CA LEU A 223 5.71 22.63 -2.34
C LEU A 223 7.22 22.47 -2.15
N PHE A 224 7.90 23.46 -1.55
CA PHE A 224 9.35 23.44 -1.30
C PHE A 224 9.72 22.50 -0.14
N VAL A 225 8.83 22.39 0.86
CA VAL A 225 9.04 21.57 2.07
C VAL A 225 8.95 20.07 1.76
N ILE A 226 8.00 19.66 0.90
CA ILE A 226 7.75 18.24 0.56
C ILE A 226 8.99 17.57 -0.09
N GLN A 227 9.78 18.29 -0.88
CA GLN A 227 10.94 17.72 -1.59
C GLN A 227 12.17 17.51 -0.70
N ILE A 228 12.36 18.32 0.35
CA ILE A 228 13.42 18.12 1.35
C ILE A 228 13.06 16.92 2.26
N VAL A 229 11.77 16.78 2.58
CA VAL A 229 11.24 15.72 3.45
C VAL A 229 11.33 14.33 2.83
N ALA A 230 11.11 14.19 1.52
CA ALA A 230 11.27 12.91 0.82
C ALA A 230 12.71 12.35 0.92
N VAL A 231 13.72 13.23 1.03
CA VAL A 231 15.13 12.84 1.21
C VAL A 231 15.40 12.38 2.64
N GLU A 232 14.85 13.05 3.64
CA GLU A 232 14.95 12.64 5.05
C GLU A 232 14.27 11.27 5.29
N LEU A 233 13.08 11.07 4.72
CA LEU A 233 12.31 9.82 4.80
C LEU A 233 13.00 8.62 4.12
N TRP A 234 13.68 8.85 3.00
CA TRP A 234 14.48 7.80 2.35
C TRP A 234 15.66 7.36 3.25
N VAL A 235 16.30 8.32 3.93
CA VAL A 235 17.44 8.06 4.83
C VAL A 235 17.01 7.36 6.12
N THR A 236 15.89 7.75 6.73
CA THR A 236 15.35 7.09 7.94
C THR A 236 14.88 5.67 7.65
N ARG A 237 14.30 5.43 6.47
CA ARG A 237 13.85 4.11 6.01
C ARG A 237 14.97 3.08 5.86
N GLU A 238 16.15 3.49 5.44
CA GLU A 238 17.35 2.64 5.39
C GLU A 238 17.94 2.33 6.80
N LYS A 239 17.61 3.13 7.82
CA LYS A 239 17.95 2.86 9.24
C LYS A 239 17.19 1.62 9.75
N ALA A 240 15.87 1.66 9.68
CA ALA A 240 15.02 0.57 10.16
C ALA A 240 15.14 -0.75 9.35
N ARG A 241 15.61 -0.70 8.09
CA ARG A 241 15.83 -1.92 7.28
C ARG A 241 17.11 -2.69 7.64
N ARG A 242 18.07 -2.07 8.35
CA ARG A 242 19.29 -2.76 8.84
C ARG A 242 19.15 -3.30 10.26
N ASP A 243 18.31 -2.67 11.09
CA ASP A 243 18.10 -3.13 12.47
C ASP A 243 17.27 -4.43 12.53
N THR A 244 16.59 -4.79 11.44
CA THR A 244 15.78 -6.01 11.30
C THR A 244 16.47 -7.15 10.55
N THR A 245 17.67 -6.93 9.98
CA THR A 245 18.50 -8.02 9.46
C THR A 245 19.34 -8.59 10.59
N PRO A 246 19.22 -9.88 10.96
CA PRO A 246 20.08 -10.47 11.97
C PRO A 246 21.53 -10.30 11.53
N LYS A 247 22.35 -9.70 12.40
CA LYS A 247 23.80 -9.61 12.19
C LYS A 247 24.29 -11.04 11.94
N LYS A 248 24.80 -11.31 10.74
CA LYS A 248 25.54 -12.55 10.49
C LYS A 248 26.64 -12.61 11.55
N THR A 249 26.53 -13.58 12.45
CA THR A 249 27.58 -13.95 13.38
C THR A 249 28.81 -14.25 12.55
N THR A 250 29.82 -13.39 12.63
CA THR A 250 31.12 -13.63 12.05
C THR A 250 31.69 -14.85 12.74
N ARG A 251 31.53 -16.04 12.16
CA ARG A 251 32.34 -17.20 12.53
C ARG A 251 33.75 -16.90 12.06
N VAL A 252 34.62 -16.58 13.03
CA VAL A 252 36.07 -16.59 12.83
C VAL A 252 36.46 -18.06 12.61
N LEU A 253 36.75 -18.43 11.37
CA LEU A 253 37.45 -19.66 11.08
C LEU A 253 38.94 -19.39 11.30
N SER A 254 39.44 -19.78 12.46
CA SER A 254 40.87 -19.88 12.74
C SER A 254 41.44 -21.03 11.91
N SER A 255 42.27 -20.73 10.90
CA SER A 255 43.10 -21.72 10.23
C SER A 255 44.49 -21.74 10.87
N PRO A 256 45.02 -22.92 11.24
CA PRO A 256 46.32 -23.06 11.89
C PRO A 256 47.42 -23.18 10.83
N ASN A 257 48.24 -22.14 10.71
CA ASN A 257 49.66 -22.18 10.34
C ASN A 257 50.06 -20.82 9.80
N HIS A 258 50.85 -20.08 10.57
CA HIS A 258 52.00 -19.30 10.11
C HIS A 258 52.64 -18.64 11.36
N GLN A 259 53.24 -19.46 12.21
CA GLN A 259 54.38 -19.04 13.00
C GLN A 259 55.61 -19.61 12.30
N ARG A 260 56.47 -18.74 11.76
CA ARG A 260 57.94 -18.79 11.79
C ARG A 260 58.48 -17.68 10.88
N ILE A 261 58.85 -16.56 11.49
CA ILE A 261 60.24 -16.13 11.78
C ILE A 261 60.85 -15.38 10.59
N ALA A 262 61.04 -14.08 10.80
CA ALA A 262 62.08 -13.29 10.14
C ALA A 262 63.45 -13.70 10.70
N ARG A 263 64.43 -13.99 9.83
CA ARG A 263 65.88 -13.67 9.95
C ARG A 263 66.72 -14.44 8.92
N ALA A 264 67.71 -13.71 8.40
CA ALA A 264 68.93 -14.12 7.70
C ALA A 264 68.94 -14.12 6.15
N ALA A 265 69.97 -13.40 5.65
CA ALA A 265 70.41 -13.10 4.28
C ALA A 265 69.64 -12.00 3.55
#